data_AF-A0A554G4R9-F1
#
_entry.id   AF-A0A554G4R9-F1
#
_cell.length_a   1.000
_cell.length_b   1.000
_cell.length_c   1.000
_cell.angle_alpha   90.00
_cell.angle_beta   90.00
_cell.angle_gamma   90.00
#
_symmetry.space_group_name_H-M   'P 1'
#
loop_
_entity.id
_entity.type
_entity.pdbx_description
1 polymer ?
#
loop_
_entity_poly.entity_id
_entity_poly.type
_entity_poly.pdbx_seq_one_letter_code
_entity_poly.pdbx_strand_id
1 'polypeptide(L)'
;MMDTARLRELGLQVREEAAGIEVMLDLEAASLVNPITKDFITEVSFQVLGDRLIPIAPAAVVGMTPILLSAIDAAEEMQALLLDTFSDHVFHLQRRSEELQLLGLPADVDPQSLVLATTVKEGPLVVKLVADRQGNFRVAEARRNGEELITAAGHVIELSEFRERAALTGYLSALLGEPVARTPQSAPGSEPVRFVEVVEKFGPQALVPPRSSLELLAQLQVEGRVYRFAAARIAGRTFRGLLAGTQGKVWAGRFELDEFPGVVRMVADLLKVAPEAVRLVGPDAPQE
;
A
#
# COMPACT_ATOMS: atom_id res chain seq x y z
N MET A 1 29.03 -8.13 -14.55
CA MET A 1 28.53 -9.29 -15.32
C MET A 1 28.04 -10.27 -14.28
N MET A 2 26.79 -10.72 -14.38
CA MET A 2 26.16 -11.55 -13.34
C MET A 2 26.78 -12.95 -13.36
N ASP A 3 27.08 -13.51 -12.18
CA ASP A 3 27.78 -14.79 -12.08
C ASP A 3 26.80 -15.96 -12.20
N THR A 4 26.69 -16.52 -13.40
CA THR A 4 25.86 -17.72 -13.64
C THR A 4 26.43 -18.97 -12.99
N ALA A 5 27.70 -18.98 -12.55
CA ALA A 5 28.24 -20.08 -11.74
C ALA A 5 27.63 -20.05 -10.34
N ARG A 6 27.55 -18.87 -9.71
CA ARG A 6 26.87 -18.70 -8.42
C ARG A 6 25.42 -19.17 -8.45
N LEU A 7 24.68 -18.87 -9.50
CA LEU A 7 23.30 -19.35 -9.66
C LEU A 7 23.22 -20.88 -9.68
N ARG A 8 24.14 -21.55 -10.39
CA ARG A 8 24.19 -23.02 -10.43
C ARG A 8 24.61 -23.63 -9.10
N GLU A 9 25.49 -22.98 -8.33
CA GLU A 9 25.85 -23.41 -6.96
C GLU A 9 24.65 -23.39 -6.01
N LEU A 10 23.71 -22.46 -6.22
CA LEU A 10 22.44 -22.40 -5.49
C LEU A 10 21.41 -23.44 -5.97
N GLY A 11 21.82 -24.40 -6.81
CA GLY A 11 20.95 -25.45 -7.34
C GLY A 11 20.01 -24.99 -8.45
N LEU A 12 20.24 -23.81 -9.03
CA LEU A 12 19.37 -23.26 -10.07
C LEU A 12 19.77 -23.73 -11.47
N GLN A 13 18.78 -24.13 -12.25
CA GLN A 13 18.95 -24.39 -13.67
C GLN A 13 18.84 -23.06 -14.43
N VAL A 14 19.92 -22.63 -15.08
CA VAL A 14 20.00 -21.34 -15.78
C VAL A 14 19.62 -21.48 -17.25
N ARG A 15 18.73 -20.62 -17.74
CA ARG A 15 18.33 -20.47 -19.14
C ARG A 15 18.53 -19.02 -19.57
N GLU A 16 19.17 -18.81 -20.71
CA GLU A 16 19.32 -17.47 -21.29
C GLU A 16 18.22 -17.27 -22.34
N GLU A 17 17.32 -16.34 -22.08
CA GLU A 17 16.20 -16.01 -22.95
C GLU A 17 16.37 -14.60 -23.53
N ALA A 18 15.60 -14.27 -24.57
CA ALA A 18 15.65 -12.95 -25.19
C ALA A 18 15.28 -11.80 -24.21
N ALA A 19 14.49 -12.09 -23.18
CA ALA A 19 14.06 -11.14 -22.16
C ALA A 19 15.05 -11.00 -20.98
N GLY A 20 16.07 -11.86 -20.90
CA GLY A 20 17.04 -11.88 -19.82
C GLY A 20 17.37 -13.30 -19.36
N ILE A 21 18.00 -13.40 -18.19
CA ILE A 21 18.33 -14.69 -17.58
C ILE A 21 17.11 -15.18 -16.80
N GLU A 22 16.62 -16.37 -17.15
CA GLU A 22 15.65 -17.12 -16.36
C GLU A 22 16.35 -18.24 -15.60
N VAL A 23 15.89 -18.51 -14.40
CA VAL A 23 16.40 -19.61 -13.57
C VAL A 23 15.26 -20.43 -13.00
N MET A 24 15.47 -21.73 -12.86
CA MET A 24 14.48 -22.65 -12.31
C MET A 24 15.04 -23.35 -11.08
N LEU A 25 14.25 -23.37 -10.02
CA LEU A 25 14.50 -24.11 -8.79
C LEU A 25 13.61 -25.35 -8.76
N ASP A 26 14.24 -26.50 -8.54
CA ASP A 26 13.56 -27.76 -8.27
C ASP A 26 13.31 -27.91 -6.76
N LEU A 27 12.08 -28.29 -6.41
CA LEU A 27 11.55 -28.44 -5.05
C LEU A 27 11.08 -29.88 -4.78
N GLU A 28 11.57 -30.89 -5.49
CA GLU A 28 11.19 -32.30 -5.26
C GLU A 28 11.38 -32.74 -3.79
N ALA A 29 12.40 -32.23 -3.10
CA ALA A 29 12.66 -32.54 -1.69
C ALA A 29 11.80 -31.73 -0.68
N ALA A 30 11.26 -30.59 -1.10
CA ALA A 30 10.59 -29.60 -0.23
C ALA A 30 9.46 -28.88 -0.97
N SER A 31 8.53 -29.65 -1.54
CA SER A 31 7.48 -29.11 -2.41
C SER A 31 6.51 -28.19 -1.65
N LEU A 32 6.13 -27.08 -2.28
CA LEU A 32 5.04 -26.25 -1.77
C LEU A 32 3.71 -26.96 -2.07
N VAL A 33 2.70 -26.73 -1.23
CA VAL A 33 1.38 -27.34 -1.41
C VAL A 33 0.35 -26.25 -1.63
N ASN A 34 -0.36 -26.30 -2.76
CA ASN A 34 -1.49 -25.42 -3.00
C ASN A 34 -2.59 -25.71 -1.96
N PRO A 35 -2.98 -24.75 -1.10
CA PRO A 35 -3.91 -25.02 -0.02
C PRO A 35 -5.34 -25.33 -0.51
N ILE A 36 -5.67 -24.97 -1.75
CA ILE A 36 -7.00 -25.14 -2.35
C ILE A 36 -7.05 -26.43 -3.17
N THR A 37 -6.17 -26.57 -4.18
CA THR A 37 -6.20 -27.73 -5.09
C THR A 37 -5.53 -28.96 -4.49
N LYS A 38 -4.67 -28.78 -3.48
CA LYS A 38 -3.80 -29.81 -2.87
C LYS A 38 -2.70 -30.32 -3.81
N ASP A 39 -2.52 -29.68 -4.95
CA ASP A 39 -1.42 -30.00 -5.86
C ASP A 39 -0.08 -29.57 -5.26
N PHE A 40 0.96 -30.36 -5.57
CA PHE A 40 2.33 -30.02 -5.24
C PHE A 40 2.92 -29.08 -6.29
N ILE A 41 3.62 -28.05 -5.82
CA ILE A 41 4.46 -27.19 -6.63
C ILE A 41 5.89 -27.69 -6.43
N THR A 42 6.39 -28.40 -7.42
CA THR A 42 7.72 -29.03 -7.41
C THR A 42 8.76 -28.21 -8.17
N GLU A 43 8.34 -27.18 -8.90
CA GLU A 43 9.25 -26.33 -9.69
C GLU A 43 8.82 -24.87 -9.58
N VAL A 44 9.80 -23.97 -9.47
CA VAL A 44 9.57 -22.52 -9.50
C VAL A 44 10.57 -21.84 -10.44
N SER A 45 10.06 -21.02 -11.35
CA SER A 45 10.87 -20.23 -12.28
C SER A 45 10.94 -18.78 -11.83
N PHE A 46 12.12 -18.18 -12.00
CA PHE A 46 12.41 -16.80 -11.66
C PHE A 46 13.02 -16.08 -12.86
N GLN A 47 12.62 -14.83 -13.05
CA GLN A 47 13.39 -13.87 -13.85
C GLN A 47 14.48 -13.27 -12.96
N VAL A 48 15.72 -13.21 -13.45
CA VAL A 48 16.77 -12.51 -12.73
C VAL A 48 16.85 -11.05 -13.15
N LEU A 49 16.85 -10.15 -12.17
CA LEU A 49 16.99 -8.71 -12.36
C LEU A 49 17.98 -8.12 -11.36
N GLY A 50 19.23 -7.96 -11.79
CA GLY A 50 20.32 -7.53 -10.90
C GLY A 50 20.59 -8.57 -9.83
N ASP A 51 20.45 -8.19 -8.56
CA ASP A 51 20.66 -9.08 -7.40
C ASP A 51 19.35 -9.77 -6.93
N ARG A 52 18.30 -9.76 -7.76
CA ARG A 52 16.96 -10.22 -7.38
C ARG A 52 16.47 -11.36 -8.26
N LEU A 53 15.89 -12.36 -7.63
CA LEU A 53 15.09 -13.40 -8.27
C LEU A 53 13.61 -13.04 -8.13
N ILE A 54 12.97 -12.77 -9.26
CA ILE A 54 11.54 -12.41 -9.32
C ILE A 54 10.75 -13.65 -9.74
N PRO A 55 9.86 -14.20 -8.90
CA PRO A 55 9.06 -15.38 -9.27
C PRO A 55 8.13 -15.07 -10.45
N ILE A 56 8.21 -15.89 -11.50
CA ILE A 56 7.41 -15.75 -12.74
C ILE A 56 6.54 -16.96 -13.04
N ALA A 57 6.83 -18.14 -12.47
CA ALA A 57 5.98 -19.32 -12.58
C ALA A 57 6.21 -20.29 -11.40
N PRO A 58 5.21 -21.10 -11.00
CA PRO A 58 3.83 -21.11 -11.50
C PRO A 58 3.02 -19.90 -11.01
N ALA A 59 1.80 -19.71 -11.53
CA ALA A 59 0.94 -18.57 -11.18
C ALA A 59 0.74 -18.40 -9.67
N ALA A 60 0.79 -19.49 -8.90
CA ALA A 60 0.66 -19.50 -7.44
C ALA A 60 1.77 -18.75 -6.69
N VAL A 61 2.93 -18.47 -7.32
CA VAL A 61 4.03 -17.72 -6.68
C VAL A 61 4.28 -16.34 -7.32
N VAL A 62 3.61 -16.04 -8.44
CA VAL A 62 3.80 -14.77 -9.16
C VAL A 62 3.36 -13.59 -8.31
N GLY A 63 4.26 -12.62 -8.14
CA GLY A 63 4.04 -11.43 -7.31
C GLY A 63 4.43 -11.61 -5.84
N MET A 64 4.99 -12.76 -5.45
CA MET A 64 5.67 -12.89 -4.15
C MET A 64 6.89 -11.97 -4.08
N THR A 65 7.36 -11.72 -2.85
CA THR A 65 8.51 -10.85 -2.61
C THR A 65 9.74 -11.37 -3.37
N PRO A 66 10.45 -10.53 -4.14
CA PRO A 66 11.68 -10.95 -4.80
C PRO A 66 12.73 -11.41 -3.79
N ILE A 67 13.42 -12.49 -4.12
CA ILE A 67 14.48 -13.06 -3.30
C ILE A 67 15.80 -12.36 -3.64
N LEU A 68 16.57 -11.96 -2.63
CA LEU A 68 17.89 -11.34 -2.80
C LEU A 68 18.97 -12.41 -2.87
N LEU A 69 19.74 -12.44 -3.96
CA LEU A 69 20.83 -13.40 -4.14
C LEU A 69 21.96 -13.17 -3.13
N SER A 70 22.24 -11.91 -2.78
CA SER A 70 23.22 -11.54 -1.75
C SER A 70 22.88 -12.01 -0.34
N ALA A 71 21.63 -12.43 -0.09
CA ALA A 71 21.18 -12.92 1.21
C ALA A 71 21.16 -14.45 1.31
N ILE A 72 21.61 -15.16 0.28
CA ILE A 72 21.57 -16.62 0.20
C ILE A 72 22.99 -17.15 0.04
N ASP A 73 23.40 -17.98 0.99
CA ASP A 73 24.71 -18.62 1.00
C ASP A 73 24.65 -20.04 0.43
N ALA A 74 23.52 -20.75 0.62
CA ALA A 74 23.32 -22.14 0.18
C ALA A 74 21.95 -22.41 -0.50
N ALA A 75 21.87 -23.50 -1.27
CA ALA A 75 20.66 -23.89 -2.00
C ALA A 75 19.48 -24.19 -1.05
N GLU A 76 19.76 -24.82 0.10
CA GLU A 76 18.77 -25.18 1.11
C GLU A 76 18.13 -23.93 1.73
N GLU A 77 18.89 -22.85 1.90
CA GLU A 77 18.39 -21.58 2.41
C GLU A 77 17.42 -20.92 1.42
N MET A 78 17.69 -21.03 0.13
CA MET A 78 16.77 -20.54 -0.91
C MET A 78 15.42 -21.28 -0.86
N GLN A 79 15.45 -22.61 -0.73
CA GLN A 79 14.24 -23.42 -0.61
C GLN A 79 13.46 -23.09 0.66
N ALA A 80 14.17 -22.96 1.80
CA ALA A 80 13.56 -22.59 3.08
C ALA A 80 12.91 -21.19 3.03
N LEU A 81 13.59 -20.20 2.44
CA LEU A 81 13.05 -18.84 2.29
C LEU A 81 11.81 -18.82 1.40
N LEU A 82 11.82 -19.59 0.31
CA LEU A 82 10.67 -19.71 -0.58
C LEU A 82 9.47 -20.36 0.13
N LEU A 83 9.71 -21.41 0.91
CA LEU A 83 8.69 -22.08 1.71
C LEU A 83 8.09 -21.12 2.75
N ASP A 84 8.94 -20.40 3.49
CA ASP A 84 8.51 -19.42 4.50
C ASP A 84 7.66 -18.30 3.87
N THR A 85 8.14 -17.71 2.77
CA THR A 85 7.41 -16.65 2.05
C THR A 85 6.07 -17.17 1.51
N PHE A 86 6.02 -18.42 1.05
CA PHE A 86 4.78 -19.03 0.56
C PHE A 86 3.81 -19.31 1.71
N SER A 87 4.30 -19.81 2.85
CA SER A 87 3.51 -20.00 4.06
C SER A 87 2.93 -18.69 4.59
N ASP A 88 3.71 -17.61 4.59
CA ASP A 88 3.25 -16.26 4.93
C ASP A 88 2.14 -15.77 3.99
N HIS A 89 2.31 -16.01 2.68
CA HIS A 89 1.27 -15.69 1.71
C HIS A 89 -0.03 -16.46 1.99
N VAL A 90 0.03 -17.76 2.27
CA VAL A 90 -1.14 -18.58 2.62
C VAL A 90 -1.78 -18.10 3.92
N PHE A 91 -0.98 -17.72 4.92
CA PHE A 91 -1.48 -17.14 6.16
C PHE A 91 -2.23 -15.83 5.91
N HIS A 92 -1.65 -14.92 5.12
CA HIS A 92 -2.32 -13.67 4.73
C HIS A 92 -3.61 -13.92 3.95
N LEU A 93 -3.61 -14.89 3.03
CA LEU A 93 -4.78 -15.28 2.27
C LEU A 93 -5.95 -15.70 3.18
N GLN A 94 -5.67 -16.56 4.17
CA GLN A 94 -6.66 -17.01 5.16
C GLN A 94 -7.18 -15.84 6.00
N ARG A 95 -6.26 -15.09 6.62
CA ARG A 95 -6.61 -13.94 7.47
C ARG A 95 -7.47 -12.91 6.74
N ARG A 96 -7.08 -12.54 5.51
CA ARG A 96 -7.81 -11.53 4.73
C ARG A 96 -9.14 -12.05 4.20
N SER A 97 -9.25 -13.36 3.93
CA SER A 97 -10.54 -14.00 3.62
C SER A 97 -11.51 -13.88 4.79
N GLU A 98 -11.04 -14.12 6.03
CA GLU A 98 -11.85 -13.94 7.24
C GLU A 98 -12.28 -12.48 7.45
N GLU A 99 -11.39 -11.52 7.23
CA GLU A 99 -11.72 -10.09 7.32
C GLU A 99 -12.81 -9.67 6.32
N LEU A 100 -12.77 -10.19 5.08
CA LEU A 100 -13.83 -9.96 4.10
C LEU A 100 -15.16 -10.56 4.56
N GLN A 101 -15.15 -11.78 5.12
CA GLN A 101 -16.35 -12.42 5.65
C GLN A 101 -16.95 -11.63 6.82
N LEU A 102 -16.12 -11.08 7.71
CA LEU A 102 -16.56 -10.20 8.80
C LEU A 102 -17.23 -8.92 8.29
N LEU A 103 -16.78 -8.42 7.12
CA LEU A 103 -17.41 -7.30 6.42
C LEU A 103 -18.65 -7.70 5.60
N GLY A 104 -19.06 -8.97 5.63
CA GLY A 104 -20.18 -9.48 4.83
C GLY A 104 -19.91 -9.40 3.31
N LEU A 105 -18.64 -9.49 2.92
CA LEU A 105 -18.19 -9.53 1.54
C LEU A 105 -17.73 -10.96 1.18
N PRO A 106 -18.12 -11.48 0.01
CA PRO A 106 -17.61 -12.77 -0.43
C PRO A 106 -16.11 -12.66 -0.74
N ALA A 107 -15.33 -13.59 -0.20
CA ALA A 107 -13.95 -13.81 -0.56
C ALA A 107 -13.89 -14.78 -1.75
N ASP A 108 -13.35 -14.32 -2.87
CA ASP A 108 -13.15 -15.12 -4.07
C ASP A 108 -11.65 -15.38 -4.24
N VAL A 109 -11.23 -16.63 -4.11
CA VAL A 109 -9.83 -17.01 -4.28
C VAL A 109 -9.70 -17.84 -5.54
N ASP A 110 -8.89 -17.34 -6.48
CA ASP A 110 -8.57 -18.10 -7.68
C ASP A 110 -7.70 -19.32 -7.31
N PRO A 111 -8.14 -20.56 -7.59
CA PRO A 111 -7.48 -21.77 -7.10
C PRO A 111 -6.10 -22.01 -7.71
N GLN A 112 -5.78 -21.41 -8.87
CA GLN A 112 -4.51 -21.62 -9.57
C GLN A 112 -3.46 -20.57 -9.18
N SER A 113 -3.87 -19.31 -9.14
CA SER A 113 -2.98 -18.18 -8.84
C SER A 113 -2.93 -17.82 -7.37
N LEU A 114 -3.88 -18.31 -6.55
CA LEU A 114 -4.07 -17.96 -5.14
C LEU A 114 -4.30 -16.46 -4.91
N VAL A 115 -4.81 -15.76 -5.93
CA VAL A 115 -5.18 -14.36 -5.81
C VAL A 115 -6.53 -14.26 -5.13
N LEU A 116 -6.58 -13.52 -4.02
CA LEU A 116 -7.82 -13.17 -3.33
C LEU A 116 -8.42 -11.89 -3.90
N ALA A 117 -9.71 -11.94 -4.20
CA ALA A 117 -10.48 -10.83 -4.69
C ALA A 117 -11.84 -10.73 -3.97
N THR A 118 -12.45 -9.55 -4.08
CA THR A 118 -13.86 -9.36 -3.75
C THR A 118 -14.46 -8.29 -4.64
N THR A 119 -15.79 -8.26 -4.74
CA THR A 119 -16.51 -7.21 -5.45
C THR A 119 -17.40 -6.45 -4.48
N VAL A 120 -17.15 -5.15 -4.36
CA VAL A 120 -17.96 -4.22 -3.57
C VAL A 120 -18.94 -3.49 -4.49
N LYS A 121 -20.22 -3.46 -4.10
CA LYS A 121 -21.30 -2.83 -4.87
C LYS A 121 -22.02 -1.80 -4.00
N GLU A 122 -22.20 -0.60 -4.55
CA GLU A 122 -22.92 0.52 -3.93
C GLU A 122 -23.65 1.33 -5.01
N GLY A 123 -24.98 1.20 -5.09
CA GLY A 123 -25.76 1.81 -6.15
C GLY A 123 -25.22 1.46 -7.56
N PRO A 124 -24.85 2.46 -8.40
CA PRO A 124 -24.29 2.23 -9.72
C PRO A 124 -22.79 1.90 -9.74
N LEU A 125 -22.10 1.99 -8.58
CA LEU A 125 -20.68 1.76 -8.44
C LEU A 125 -20.40 0.28 -8.15
N VAL A 126 -19.48 -0.31 -8.91
CA VAL A 126 -18.97 -1.66 -8.73
C VAL A 126 -17.45 -1.58 -8.68
N VAL A 127 -16.83 -2.07 -7.62
CA VAL A 127 -15.38 -2.02 -7.41
C VAL A 127 -14.86 -3.42 -7.16
N LYS A 128 -13.87 -3.85 -7.95
CA LYS A 128 -13.14 -5.09 -7.72
C LYS A 128 -11.90 -4.77 -6.89
N LEU A 129 -11.82 -5.36 -5.70
CA LEU A 129 -10.66 -5.32 -4.85
C LEU A 129 -9.88 -6.62 -5.01
N VAL A 130 -8.55 -6.51 -5.08
CA VAL A 130 -7.64 -7.66 -5.19
C VAL A 130 -6.52 -7.50 -4.15
N ALA A 131 -6.22 -8.55 -3.41
CA ALA A 131 -5.09 -8.58 -2.50
C ALA A 131 -3.78 -8.88 -3.25
N ASP A 132 -2.70 -8.20 -2.87
CA ASP A 132 -1.35 -8.65 -3.21
C ASP A 132 -0.93 -9.87 -2.35
N ARG A 133 0.30 -10.37 -2.55
CA ARG A 133 0.80 -11.54 -1.82
C ARG A 133 1.07 -11.27 -0.35
N GLN A 134 1.23 -10.01 0.02
CA GLN A 134 1.39 -9.52 1.39
C GLN A 134 0.03 -9.26 2.07
N GLY A 135 -1.08 -9.46 1.35
CA GLY A 135 -2.43 -9.30 1.86
C GLY A 135 -2.93 -7.85 1.90
N ASN A 136 -2.30 -6.92 1.18
CA ASN A 136 -2.81 -5.56 1.04
C ASN A 136 -3.81 -5.52 -0.11
N PHE A 137 -5.00 -4.96 0.13
CA PHE A 137 -5.98 -4.82 -0.93
C PHE A 137 -5.69 -3.59 -1.78
N ARG A 138 -5.92 -3.72 -3.08
CA ARG A 138 -5.95 -2.60 -4.02
C ARG A 138 -7.21 -2.64 -4.86
N VAL A 139 -7.61 -1.47 -5.34
CA VAL A 139 -8.61 -1.39 -6.41
C VAL A 139 -7.97 -1.89 -7.71
N ALA A 140 -8.49 -3.00 -8.23
CA ALA A 140 -8.06 -3.57 -9.51
C ALA A 140 -8.89 -3.03 -10.67
N GLU A 141 -10.19 -2.83 -10.44
CA GLU A 141 -11.13 -2.35 -11.43
C GLU A 141 -12.25 -1.58 -10.73
N ALA A 142 -12.75 -0.52 -11.35
CA ALA A 142 -13.95 0.16 -10.89
C ALA A 142 -14.83 0.53 -12.08
N ARG A 143 -16.14 0.34 -11.93
CA ARG A 143 -17.15 0.71 -12.92
C ARG A 143 -18.27 1.54 -12.29
N ARG A 144 -18.78 2.52 -13.00
CA ARG A 144 -19.99 3.28 -12.64
C ARG A 144 -20.96 3.27 -13.80
N ASN A 145 -22.21 2.89 -13.56
CA ASN A 145 -23.23 2.77 -14.62
C ASN A 145 -22.78 1.86 -15.78
N GLY A 146 -21.91 0.89 -15.51
CA GLY A 146 -21.33 -0.01 -16.51
C GLY A 146 -20.07 0.52 -17.21
N GLU A 147 -19.70 1.78 -17.04
CA GLU A 147 -18.49 2.38 -17.63
C GLU A 147 -17.28 2.24 -16.69
N GLU A 148 -16.11 1.92 -17.23
CA GLU A 148 -14.86 1.78 -16.48
C GLU A 148 -14.32 3.15 -16.01
N LEU A 149 -13.85 3.21 -14.76
CA LEU A 149 -13.25 4.40 -14.17
C LEU A 149 -11.72 4.31 -14.25
N ILE A 150 -11.12 5.19 -15.05
CA ILE A 150 -9.67 5.19 -15.37
C ILE A 150 -8.79 5.50 -14.14
N THR A 151 -9.31 6.24 -13.16
CA THR A 151 -8.52 6.80 -12.03
C THR A 151 -8.42 5.89 -10.81
N ALA A 152 -8.91 4.65 -10.90
CA ALA A 152 -9.12 3.81 -9.71
C ALA A 152 -7.99 2.82 -9.43
N ALA A 153 -7.22 2.41 -10.46
CA ALA A 153 -6.31 1.28 -10.34
C ALA A 153 -5.09 1.59 -9.43
N GLY A 154 -4.81 0.72 -8.47
CA GLY A 154 -3.60 0.75 -7.64
C GLY A 154 -3.74 1.44 -6.28
N HIS A 155 -4.90 2.00 -5.94
CA HIS A 155 -5.15 2.53 -4.59
C HIS A 155 -5.16 1.40 -3.55
N VAL A 156 -4.25 1.46 -2.58
CA VAL A 156 -4.19 0.52 -1.45
C VAL A 156 -5.31 0.82 -0.45
N ILE A 157 -5.91 -0.23 0.09
CA ILE A 157 -7.03 -0.19 1.04
C ILE A 157 -6.66 -1.06 2.24
N GLU A 158 -6.62 -0.45 3.42
CA GLU A 158 -6.58 -1.21 4.67
C GLU A 158 -7.97 -1.56 5.16
N LEU A 159 -8.39 -2.81 4.91
CA LEU A 159 -9.69 -3.32 5.32
C LEU A 159 -9.94 -3.18 6.83
N SER A 160 -8.89 -3.27 7.64
CA SER A 160 -8.98 -3.13 9.09
C SER A 160 -9.46 -1.75 9.57
N GLU A 161 -9.39 -0.72 8.72
CA GLU A 161 -9.94 0.61 9.03
C GLU A 161 -11.47 0.65 9.00
N PHE A 162 -12.11 -0.37 8.40
CA PHE A 162 -13.56 -0.43 8.22
C PHE A 162 -14.16 -1.45 9.18
N ARG A 163 -15.03 -0.99 10.08
CA ARG A 163 -15.76 -1.86 11.01
C ARG A 163 -16.99 -2.52 10.38
N GLU A 164 -17.51 -1.91 9.31
CA GLU A 164 -18.73 -2.33 8.65
C GLU A 164 -18.66 -2.08 7.15
N ARG A 165 -19.42 -2.87 6.39
CA ARG A 165 -19.49 -2.77 4.93
C ARG A 165 -19.85 -1.36 4.43
N ALA A 166 -20.77 -0.69 5.13
CA ALA A 166 -21.25 0.64 4.75
C ALA A 166 -20.12 1.69 4.80
N ALA A 167 -19.20 1.58 5.76
CA ALA A 167 -18.05 2.47 5.86
C ALA A 167 -17.09 2.27 4.67
N LEU A 168 -16.86 1.02 4.27
CA LEU A 168 -16.04 0.68 3.12
C LEU A 168 -16.69 1.15 1.81
N THR A 169 -17.99 0.90 1.61
CA THR A 169 -18.69 1.33 0.38
C THR A 169 -18.77 2.86 0.29
N GLY A 170 -19.01 3.55 1.41
CA GLY A 170 -18.97 5.01 1.49
C GLY A 170 -17.58 5.57 1.17
N TYR A 171 -16.51 4.95 1.71
CA TYR A 171 -15.15 5.32 1.38
C TYR A 171 -14.84 5.14 -0.11
N LEU A 172 -15.18 3.98 -0.68
CA LEU A 172 -14.98 3.70 -2.10
C LEU A 172 -15.79 4.65 -3.00
N SER A 173 -17.01 4.98 -2.60
CA SER A 173 -17.84 5.95 -3.30
C SER A 173 -17.20 7.34 -3.28
N ALA A 174 -16.68 7.79 -2.13
CA ALA A 174 -15.98 9.08 -2.00
C ALA A 174 -14.56 9.10 -2.62
N LEU A 175 -13.94 7.93 -2.79
CA LEU A 175 -12.68 7.77 -3.52
C LEU A 175 -12.91 7.85 -5.03
N LEU A 176 -14.05 7.31 -5.49
CA LEU A 176 -14.34 7.11 -6.90
C LEU A 176 -15.44 8.04 -7.45
N GLY A 177 -16.02 8.94 -6.65
CA GLY A 177 -17.11 9.87 -6.98
C GLY A 177 -16.93 11.25 -6.35
N GLU A 178 -17.35 12.36 -6.98
CA GLU A 178 -18.59 12.54 -7.77
C GLU A 178 -18.43 12.92 -9.27
N PRO A 179 -19.53 12.91 -10.07
CA PRO A 179 -19.51 13.25 -11.49
C PRO A 179 -18.95 14.64 -11.72
N VAL A 180 -18.04 14.76 -12.66
CA VAL A 180 -17.52 16.05 -13.11
C VAL A 180 -18.60 16.74 -13.93
N ALA A 181 -19.54 17.42 -13.27
CA ALA A 181 -20.18 18.60 -13.86
C ALA A 181 -19.18 19.76 -13.76
N ARG A 182 -18.05 19.68 -14.49
CA ARG A 182 -17.20 20.86 -14.71
C ARG A 182 -17.80 21.61 -15.89
N THR A 183 -18.53 22.67 -15.60
CA THR A 183 -18.34 23.89 -16.37
C THR A 183 -16.82 24.18 -16.40
N PRO A 184 -16.20 24.38 -17.57
CA PRO A 184 -14.77 24.57 -17.66
C PRO A 184 -14.42 25.94 -17.06
N GLN A 185 -14.02 25.95 -15.79
CA GLN A 185 -13.14 26.99 -15.28
C GLN A 185 -11.73 26.43 -15.31
N SER A 186 -10.96 26.92 -16.28
CA SER A 186 -9.52 26.77 -16.35
C SER A 186 -8.91 27.33 -15.06
N ALA A 187 -8.40 26.45 -14.20
CA ALA A 187 -7.48 26.84 -13.13
C ALA A 187 -6.07 26.32 -13.51
N PRO A 188 -5.05 27.19 -13.54
CA PRO A 188 -3.67 26.80 -13.83
C PRO A 188 -3.06 26.10 -12.60
N GLY A 189 -2.29 25.03 -12.81
CA GLY A 189 -1.49 24.44 -11.74
C GLY A 189 -1.34 22.92 -11.80
N SER A 190 -0.83 22.39 -12.91
CA SER A 190 -0.37 20.99 -12.99
C SER A 190 1.13 20.89 -12.66
N GLU A 191 1.64 21.76 -11.77
CA GLU A 191 3.04 21.73 -11.36
C GLU A 191 3.25 20.82 -10.13
N PRO A 192 4.35 20.04 -10.10
CA PRO A 192 4.72 19.24 -8.93
C PRO A 192 5.01 20.13 -7.71
N VAL A 193 4.46 19.75 -6.54
CA VAL A 193 4.72 20.40 -5.25
C VAL A 193 6.22 20.34 -4.93
N ARG A 194 6.85 21.50 -4.72
CA ARG A 194 8.26 21.59 -4.35
C ARG A 194 8.41 21.55 -2.83
N PHE A 195 9.47 20.93 -2.32
CA PHE A 195 9.74 20.81 -0.88
C PHE A 195 9.75 22.16 -0.14
N VAL A 196 10.19 23.23 -0.81
CA VAL A 196 10.18 24.59 -0.24
C VAL A 196 8.77 25.09 0.09
N GLU A 197 7.77 24.78 -0.74
CA GLU A 197 6.37 25.20 -0.55
C GLU A 197 5.74 24.51 0.68
N VAL A 198 6.18 23.29 0.97
CA VAL A 198 5.75 22.52 2.13
C VAL A 198 6.33 23.11 3.42
N VAL A 199 7.61 23.46 3.43
CA VAL A 199 8.28 24.06 4.60
C VAL A 199 7.71 25.45 4.92
N GLU A 200 7.40 26.27 3.91
CA GLU A 200 6.76 27.57 4.09
C GLU A 200 5.39 27.47 4.78
N LYS A 201 4.62 26.42 4.48
CA LYS A 201 3.24 26.26 4.97
C LYS A 201 3.14 25.51 6.30
N PHE A 202 4.03 24.56 6.57
CA PHE A 202 4.02 23.73 7.79
C PHE A 202 5.00 24.21 8.86
N GLY A 203 5.92 25.12 8.50
CA GLY A 203 6.93 25.68 9.38
C GLY A 203 8.23 24.84 9.40
N PRO A 204 9.34 25.44 9.85
CA PRO A 204 10.67 24.83 9.80
C PRO A 204 10.84 23.60 10.71
N GLN A 205 9.87 23.32 11.57
CA GLN A 205 9.88 22.20 12.53
C GLN A 205 9.19 20.94 11.98
N ALA A 206 8.66 20.97 10.75
CA ALA A 206 7.99 19.84 10.15
C ALA A 206 9.00 18.78 9.66
N LEU A 207 8.82 17.53 10.09
CA LEU A 207 9.65 16.41 9.64
C LEU A 207 9.10 15.84 8.34
N VAL A 208 9.97 15.66 7.34
CA VAL A 208 9.68 15.00 6.06
C VAL A 208 10.46 13.69 6.01
N PRO A 209 9.83 12.51 6.10
CA PRO A 209 10.54 11.23 6.07
C PRO A 209 11.19 10.99 4.69
N PRO A 210 12.42 10.45 4.60
CA PRO A 210 13.17 10.35 3.34
C PRO A 210 12.58 9.40 2.30
N ARG A 211 11.63 8.53 2.66
CA ARG A 211 10.96 7.57 1.76
C ARG A 211 9.54 7.25 2.22
N SER A 212 8.59 8.12 1.91
CA SER A 212 7.15 7.80 1.81
C SER A 212 6.49 8.90 0.97
N SER A 213 5.33 8.63 0.39
CA SER A 213 4.50 9.61 -0.32
C SER A 213 4.07 10.75 0.62
N LEU A 214 4.95 11.74 0.83
CA LEU A 214 4.78 13.00 1.58
C LEU A 214 3.85 12.86 2.80
N GLU A 215 4.37 12.26 3.86
CA GLU A 215 3.82 12.37 5.22
C GLU A 215 4.51 13.52 5.95
N LEU A 216 3.73 14.48 6.43
CA LEU A 216 4.21 15.66 7.17
C LEU A 216 3.82 15.52 8.62
N LEU A 217 4.80 15.59 9.52
CA LEU A 217 4.58 15.45 10.95
C LEU A 217 4.89 16.77 11.67
N ALA A 218 3.95 17.21 12.51
CA ALA A 218 4.12 18.33 13.42
C ALA A 218 3.69 17.94 14.84
N GLN A 219 4.52 18.25 15.83
CA GLN A 219 4.16 18.11 17.24
C GLN A 219 3.66 19.45 17.78
N LEU A 220 2.54 19.41 18.50
CA LEU A 220 1.90 20.60 19.05
C LEU A 220 1.59 20.40 20.53
N GLN A 221 1.55 21.51 21.26
CA GLN A 221 1.03 21.57 22.62
C GLN A 221 -0.18 22.51 22.64
N VAL A 222 -1.31 22.01 23.13
CA VAL A 222 -2.56 22.78 23.29
C VAL A 222 -2.95 22.72 24.75
N GLU A 223 -2.98 23.87 25.43
CA GLU A 223 -3.33 23.97 26.85
C GLU A 223 -2.54 23.00 27.75
N GLY A 224 -1.25 22.80 27.45
CA GLY A 224 -0.36 21.90 28.20
C GLY A 224 -0.39 20.44 27.75
N ARG A 225 -1.30 20.04 26.85
CA ARG A 225 -1.44 18.66 26.33
C ARG A 225 -0.73 18.50 24.99
N VAL A 226 -0.08 17.35 24.78
CA VAL A 226 0.66 17.06 23.54
C VAL A 226 -0.27 16.46 22.49
N TYR A 227 -0.16 16.98 21.28
CA TYR A 227 -0.85 16.52 20.08
C TYR A 227 0.16 16.29 18.96
N ARG A 228 -0.16 15.36 18.05
CA ARG A 228 0.62 15.08 16.85
C ARG A 228 -0.28 15.25 15.64
N PHE A 229 0.09 16.14 14.75
CA PHE A 229 -0.57 16.32 13.47
C PHE A 229 0.23 15.63 12.38
N ALA A 230 -0.41 14.74 11.62
CA ALA A 230 0.15 14.08 10.47
C ALA A 230 -0.65 14.48 9.22
N ALA A 231 0.00 14.79 8.10
CA ALA A 231 -0.67 15.02 6.83
C ALA A 231 -0.05 14.19 5.71
N ALA A 232 -0.85 13.39 5.01
CA ALA A 232 -0.40 12.56 3.89
C ALA A 232 -0.93 13.14 2.57
N ARG A 233 -0.08 13.19 1.54
CA ARG A 233 -0.49 13.63 0.19
C ARG A 233 -1.39 12.57 -0.46
N ILE A 234 -2.55 12.99 -0.96
CA ILE A 234 -3.49 12.09 -1.65
C ILE A 234 -3.27 12.10 -3.15
N ALA A 235 -3.23 13.29 -3.77
CA ALA A 235 -3.01 13.50 -5.20
C ALA A 235 -2.71 15.00 -5.45
N GLY A 236 -2.02 15.35 -6.53
CA GLY A 236 -1.82 16.77 -6.90
C GLY A 236 -1.23 17.60 -5.75
N ARG A 237 -1.92 18.67 -5.33
CA ARG A 237 -1.56 19.50 -4.17
C ARG A 237 -2.45 19.22 -2.95
N THR A 238 -3.22 18.14 -2.97
CA THR A 238 -4.20 17.76 -1.95
C THR A 238 -3.59 16.84 -0.88
N PHE A 239 -3.90 17.12 0.39
CA PHE A 239 -3.45 16.37 1.56
C PHE A 239 -4.63 15.94 2.43
N ARG A 240 -4.43 14.88 3.23
CA ARG A 240 -5.34 14.45 4.30
C ARG A 240 -4.64 14.57 5.63
N GLY A 241 -5.22 15.33 6.56
CA GLY A 241 -4.68 15.52 7.90
C GLY A 241 -5.32 14.62 8.96
N LEU A 242 -4.53 14.27 9.96
CA LEU A 242 -4.92 13.52 11.15
C LEU A 242 -4.30 14.19 12.37
N LEU A 243 -5.12 14.50 13.37
CA LEU A 243 -4.67 14.99 14.67
C LEU A 243 -4.81 13.87 15.70
N ALA A 244 -3.71 13.38 16.24
CA ALA A 244 -3.69 12.45 17.36
C ALA A 244 -3.45 13.20 18.66
N GLY A 245 -4.35 13.06 19.64
CA GLY A 245 -4.25 13.66 20.96
C GLY A 245 -4.56 12.69 22.09
N THR A 246 -4.64 13.21 23.32
CA THR A 246 -4.86 12.41 24.54
C THR A 246 -6.24 11.74 24.61
N GLN A 247 -7.22 12.21 23.83
CA GLN A 247 -8.57 11.65 23.77
C GLN A 247 -8.84 10.83 22.51
N GLY A 248 -7.79 10.53 21.74
CA GLY A 248 -7.89 9.74 20.51
C GLY A 248 -7.51 10.54 19.26
N LYS A 249 -7.91 10.00 18.10
CA LYS A 249 -7.56 10.53 16.78
C LYS A 249 -8.74 11.31 16.20
N VAL A 250 -8.50 12.53 15.74
CA VAL A 250 -9.46 13.43 15.10
C VAL A 250 -9.01 13.66 13.66
N TRP A 251 -9.87 13.34 12.69
CA TRP A 251 -9.57 13.57 11.28
C TRP A 251 -9.69 15.06 10.94
N ALA A 252 -8.66 15.61 10.30
CA ALA A 252 -8.65 17.01 9.86
C ALA A 252 -9.36 17.22 8.51
N GLY A 253 -9.78 16.14 7.85
CA GLY A 253 -10.35 16.18 6.50
C GLY A 253 -9.29 16.31 5.40
N ARG A 254 -9.76 16.58 4.19
CA ARG A 254 -8.93 16.86 3.00
C ARG A 254 -8.73 18.37 2.87
N PHE A 255 -7.54 18.80 2.48
CA PHE A 255 -7.24 20.20 2.20
C PHE A 255 -6.26 20.34 1.04
N GLU A 256 -6.38 21.41 0.28
CA GLU A 256 -5.40 21.81 -0.73
C GLU A 256 -4.23 22.53 -0.06
N LEU A 257 -2.99 22.26 -0.49
CA LEU A 257 -1.80 22.91 0.06
C LEU A 257 -1.84 24.43 -0.10
N ASP A 258 -2.41 24.91 -1.21
CA ASP A 258 -2.50 26.34 -1.52
C ASP A 258 -3.46 27.06 -0.56
N GLU A 259 -4.54 26.38 -0.18
CA GLU A 259 -5.56 26.85 0.75
C GLU A 259 -5.28 26.47 2.20
N PHE A 260 -4.19 25.74 2.46
CA PHE A 260 -3.86 25.25 3.79
C PHE A 260 -3.59 26.44 4.75
N PRO A 261 -4.39 26.60 5.82
CA PRO A 261 -4.28 27.75 6.72
C PRO A 261 -3.07 27.69 7.66
N GLY A 262 -2.25 26.64 7.55
CA GLY A 262 -1.16 26.32 8.47
C GLY A 262 -1.60 25.40 9.60
N VAL A 263 -0.66 24.60 10.12
CA VAL A 263 -0.96 23.54 11.11
C VAL A 263 -1.55 24.07 12.42
N VAL A 264 -1.11 25.24 12.89
CA VAL A 264 -1.61 25.87 14.11
C VAL A 264 -3.10 26.22 14.00
N ARG A 265 -3.49 26.89 12.90
CA ARG A 265 -4.88 27.28 12.65
C ARG A 265 -5.78 26.07 12.42
N MET A 266 -5.32 25.10 11.62
CA MET A 266 -6.03 23.84 11.39
C MET A 266 -6.34 23.11 12.72
N VAL A 267 -5.35 22.98 13.61
CA VAL A 267 -5.53 22.30 14.89
C VAL A 267 -6.45 23.09 15.83
N ALA A 268 -6.35 24.42 15.84
CA ALA A 268 -7.25 25.28 16.61
C ALA A 268 -8.72 25.11 16.18
N ASP A 269 -8.98 25.09 14.87
CA ASP A 269 -10.32 24.90 14.31
C ASP A 269 -10.90 23.52 14.59
N LEU A 270 -10.05 22.48 14.61
CA LEU A 270 -10.44 21.10 14.91
C LEU A 270 -10.77 20.91 16.40
N LEU A 271 -9.98 21.50 17.28
CA LEU A 271 -10.18 21.41 18.72
C LEU A 271 -11.15 22.46 19.26
N LYS A 272 -11.64 23.37 18.40
CA LYS A 272 -12.53 24.50 18.76
C LYS A 272 -11.92 25.39 19.85
N VAL A 273 -10.62 25.65 19.74
CA VAL A 273 -9.85 26.53 20.65
C VAL A 273 -9.32 27.74 19.90
N ALA A 274 -8.86 28.76 20.63
CA ALA A 274 -8.20 29.92 20.02
C ALA A 274 -6.80 29.53 19.48
N PRO A 275 -6.36 30.04 18.31
CA PRO A 275 -5.04 29.72 17.74
C PRO A 275 -3.86 29.99 18.68
N GLU A 276 -3.97 30.98 19.57
CA GLU A 276 -2.96 31.36 20.57
C GLU A 276 -2.74 30.26 21.62
N ALA A 277 -3.72 29.37 21.80
CA ALA A 277 -3.62 28.22 22.69
C ALA A 277 -2.80 27.07 22.09
N VAL A 278 -2.48 27.11 20.80
CA VAL A 278 -1.77 26.05 20.07
C VAL A 278 -0.31 26.47 19.83
N ARG A 279 0.63 25.71 20.39
CA ARG A 279 2.08 25.94 20.25
C ARG A 279 2.73 24.80 19.48
N LEU A 280 3.51 25.13 18.45
CA LEU A 280 4.39 24.15 17.79
C LEU A 280 5.57 23.81 18.70
N VAL A 281 5.80 22.53 18.91
CA VAL A 281 6.96 22.02 19.66
C VAL A 281 7.95 21.49 18.63
N GLY A 282 9.17 22.05 18.59
CA GLY A 282 10.25 21.51 17.77
C GLY A 282 10.65 20.11 18.25
N PRO A 283 11.27 19.27 17.41
CA PRO A 283 11.65 17.92 17.81
C PRO A 283 12.73 18.00 18.91
N ASP A 284 12.39 17.55 20.11
CA ASP A 284 13.39 17.25 21.14
C ASP A 284 14.15 15.97 20.75
N ALA A 285 15.35 16.17 20.20
CA ALA A 285 16.49 15.23 20.14
C ALA A 285 16.42 13.98 19.21
N PRO A 286 17.58 13.40 18.87
CA PRO A 286 17.84 12.70 17.59
C PRO A 286 17.38 11.23 17.61
N GLN A 287 16.96 10.74 16.44
CA GLN A 287 16.59 9.34 16.22
C GLN A 287 17.85 8.48 16.06
N GLU A 288 18.01 7.48 16.94
CA GLU A 288 18.74 6.23 16.63
C GLU A 288 17.92 5.38 15.66
#